data_AF-A0AAN8EZF7-F1
#
_entry.id   AF-A0AAN8EZF7-F1
#
_cell.length_a   1.000
_cell.length_b   1.000
_cell.length_c   1.000
_cell.angle_alpha   90.00
_cell.angle_beta   90.00
_cell.angle_gamma   90.00
#
_symmetry.space_group_name_H-M   'P 1'
#
loop_
_entity.id
_entity.type
_entity.pdbx_description
1 polymer ?
#
loop_
_entity_poly.entity_id
_entity_poly.type
_entity_poly.pdbx_seq_one_letter_code
_entity_poly.pdbx_strand_id
1 'polypeptide(L)'
;SITTSEILGMEASCLFSLLLGTNWVLFLWNYYLHYRQYKVHAVNEKRPKHVEAVISEEDYEKARNYKLDKHLFSFAHDFYGQVWTTVVLVGGWLPWLWYACSPYPFPSILFLVLNSLVDAIIDLPWDMYDTFVIEEKHGFNKQTVRFYMLDKLKKMALSMVIMAPVVLIVEWIVANGGPYFFVYVWMFVSVVLLLLMTIYPAFIAPLFDKYIPLPEGKLKLAIEELAASLKFPLTKLYVVYGSKRSAHSNAYMYGFWNNKRIVLYDTLLSGEEKEKVIQQCAEAAEEMTDKDKIVEILMSIHSRRCEFDADAFAAKLGHGDQLISALTKLGKDNLVLPIDDPLYSMCNHSHPPVPERIAAINKMK
;
A
#
# COMPACT_ATOMS: atom_id res chain seq x y z
N SER A 1 25.12 2.12 36.65
CA SER A 1 23.88 1.33 36.60
C SER A 1 22.71 2.23 36.96
N ILE A 2 22.01 2.77 35.97
CA ILE A 2 20.67 3.32 36.19
C ILE A 2 19.73 2.13 36.01
N THR A 3 19.16 1.63 37.10
CA THR A 3 18.13 0.60 37.03
C THR A 3 16.91 1.17 36.32
N THR A 4 16.28 0.36 35.47
CA THR A 4 15.20 0.75 34.54
C THR A 4 13.91 1.24 35.20
N SER A 5 13.87 1.36 36.53
CA SER A 5 12.75 1.82 37.34
C SER A 5 12.58 3.34 37.40
N GLU A 6 13.64 4.13 37.21
CA GLU A 6 13.66 5.54 37.65
C GLU A 6 13.15 6.58 36.64
N ILE A 7 12.94 6.23 35.36
CA ILE A 7 12.55 7.21 34.33
C ILE A 7 11.02 7.48 34.33
N LEU A 8 10.21 6.57 34.88
CA LEU A 8 8.74 6.74 35.01
C LEU A 8 8.15 6.24 36.34
N GLY A 9 8.93 5.57 37.21
CA GLY A 9 8.43 5.01 38.48
C GLY A 9 7.44 3.84 38.34
N MET A 10 7.21 3.35 37.12
CA MET A 10 6.32 2.22 36.82
C MET A 10 7.11 0.91 36.81
N GLU A 11 6.56 -0.13 37.42
CA GLU A 11 7.11 -1.48 37.30
C GLU A 11 7.01 -2.00 35.85
N ALA A 12 7.94 -2.88 35.45
CA ALA A 12 7.94 -3.48 34.11
C ALA A 12 6.67 -4.29 33.81
N SER A 13 6.08 -4.91 34.84
CA SER A 13 4.75 -5.54 34.83
C SER A 13 3.66 -4.57 34.39
N CYS A 14 3.64 -3.38 34.98
CA CYS A 14 2.69 -2.31 34.68
C CYS A 14 2.87 -1.75 33.26
N LEU A 15 4.12 -1.56 32.81
CA LEU A 15 4.42 -1.14 31.44
C LEU A 15 3.96 -2.18 30.40
N PHE A 16 4.20 -3.47 30.65
CA PHE A 16 3.71 -4.54 29.77
C PHE A 16 2.18 -4.60 29.73
N SER A 17 1.50 -4.52 30.88
CA SER A 17 0.04 -4.47 30.95
C SER A 17 -0.54 -3.25 30.24
N LEU A 18 0.09 -2.08 30.35
CA LEU A 18 -0.31 -0.87 29.65
C LEU A 18 -0.14 -1.01 28.13
N LEU A 19 0.98 -1.58 27.66
CA LEU A 19 1.23 -1.81 26.25
C LEU A 19 0.21 -2.79 25.65
N LEU A 20 -0.03 -3.92 26.33
CA LEU A 20 -0.99 -4.93 25.88
C LEU A 20 -2.43 -4.38 25.91
N GLY A 21 -2.80 -3.67 26.97
CA GLY A 21 -4.11 -3.01 27.07
C GLY A 21 -4.33 -1.96 25.98
N THR A 22 -3.31 -1.13 25.69
CA THR A 22 -3.37 -0.12 24.62
C THR A 22 -3.49 -0.79 23.24
N ASN A 23 -2.74 -1.86 22.99
CA ASN A 23 -2.83 -2.64 21.76
C ASN A 23 -4.24 -3.23 21.54
N TRP A 24 -4.84 -3.83 22.58
CA TRP A 24 -6.23 -4.31 22.51
C TRP A 24 -7.26 -3.19 22.33
N VAL A 25 -7.08 -2.02 22.97
CA VAL A 25 -7.97 -0.86 22.78
C VAL A 25 -7.90 -0.33 21.34
N LEU A 26 -6.70 -0.23 20.75
CA LEU A 26 -6.52 0.18 19.36
C LEU A 26 -7.12 -0.84 18.38
N PHE A 27 -6.92 -2.14 18.64
CA PHE A 27 -7.57 -3.20 17.87
C PHE A 27 -9.10 -3.07 17.92
N LEU A 28 -9.70 -2.99 19.11
CA LEU A 28 -11.15 -2.90 19.28
C LEU A 28 -11.73 -1.63 18.63
N TRP A 29 -11.00 -0.52 18.67
CA TRP A 29 -11.37 0.72 17.97
C TRP A 29 -11.39 0.51 16.45
N ASN A 30 -10.31 0.00 15.86
CA ASN A 30 -10.24 -0.24 14.43
C ASN A 30 -11.28 -1.27 13.97
N TYR A 31 -11.42 -2.38 14.70
CA TYR A 31 -12.43 -3.41 14.44
C TYR A 31 -13.85 -2.85 14.47
N TYR A 32 -14.16 -1.95 15.42
CA TYR A 32 -15.41 -1.22 15.47
C TYR A 32 -15.62 -0.32 14.24
N LEU A 33 -14.59 0.42 13.78
CA LEU A 33 -14.68 1.21 12.55
C LEU A 33 -14.98 0.34 11.33
N HIS A 34 -14.26 -0.77 11.14
CA HIS A 34 -14.50 -1.71 10.04
C HIS A 34 -15.92 -2.31 10.14
N TYR A 35 -16.41 -2.64 11.34
CA TYR A 35 -17.78 -3.11 11.57
C TYR A 35 -18.86 -2.09 11.17
N ARG A 36 -18.61 -0.78 11.40
CA ARG A 36 -19.50 0.28 10.91
C ARG A 36 -19.55 0.31 9.38
N GLN A 37 -18.39 0.25 8.72
CA GLN A 37 -18.31 0.21 7.25
C GLN A 37 -19.00 -1.02 6.67
N TYR A 38 -18.77 -2.20 7.26
CA TYR A 38 -19.48 -3.43 6.90
C TYR A 38 -21.00 -3.26 7.02
N LYS A 39 -21.51 -2.64 8.09
CA LYS A 39 -22.94 -2.35 8.22
C LYS A 39 -23.48 -1.45 7.11
N VAL A 40 -22.74 -0.41 6.72
CA VAL A 40 -23.13 0.47 5.59
C VAL A 40 -23.25 -0.35 4.31
N HIS A 41 -22.29 -1.21 4.00
CA HIS A 41 -22.34 -2.08 2.82
C HIS A 41 -23.47 -3.12 2.91
N ALA A 42 -23.64 -3.77 4.07
CA ALA A 42 -24.61 -4.84 4.26
C ALA A 42 -26.05 -4.34 4.16
N VAL A 43 -26.37 -3.20 4.78
CA VAL A 43 -27.73 -2.63 4.80
C VAL A 43 -28.14 -2.02 3.46
N ASN A 44 -27.20 -1.40 2.72
CA ASN A 44 -27.48 -0.81 1.41
C ASN A 44 -27.42 -1.87 0.30
N GLU A 45 -28.34 -2.84 0.34
CA GLU A 45 -28.44 -3.91 -0.66
C GLU A 45 -28.72 -3.40 -2.07
N LYS A 46 -29.59 -2.39 -2.21
CA LYS A 46 -29.92 -1.73 -3.46
C LYS A 46 -29.12 -0.44 -3.64
N ARG A 47 -28.77 -0.09 -4.88
CA ARG A 47 -28.01 1.13 -5.20
C ARG A 47 -28.75 2.38 -4.73
N PRO A 48 -28.15 3.24 -3.90
CA PRO A 48 -28.77 4.50 -3.50
C PRO A 48 -28.90 5.50 -4.65
N LYS A 49 -30.00 6.25 -4.70
CA LYS A 49 -30.27 7.25 -5.76
C LYS A 49 -29.16 8.29 -5.95
N HIS A 50 -28.43 8.64 -4.89
CA HIS A 50 -27.39 9.68 -4.96
C HIS A 50 -26.08 9.21 -5.62
N VAL A 51 -25.89 7.89 -5.83
CA VAL A 51 -24.73 7.33 -6.57
C VAL A 51 -25.11 6.83 -7.96
N GLU A 52 -26.36 7.04 -8.40
CA GLU A 52 -26.87 6.57 -9.69
C GLU A 52 -26.08 7.10 -10.90
N ALA A 53 -25.54 8.31 -10.80
CA ALA A 53 -24.69 8.92 -11.82
C ALA A 53 -23.23 8.39 -11.83
N VAL A 54 -22.83 7.58 -10.83
CA VAL A 54 -21.45 7.11 -10.63
C VAL A 54 -21.31 5.63 -10.95
N ILE A 55 -22.31 4.80 -10.65
CA ILE A 55 -22.21 3.35 -10.78
C ILE A 55 -23.54 2.75 -11.30
N SER A 56 -23.46 1.72 -12.13
CA SER A 56 -24.66 0.98 -12.58
C SER A 56 -25.18 0.06 -11.46
N GLU A 57 -26.41 -0.44 -11.57
CA GLU A 57 -26.96 -1.39 -10.58
C GLU A 57 -26.13 -2.70 -10.53
N GLU A 58 -25.74 -3.21 -11.70
CA GLU A 58 -24.94 -4.43 -11.84
C GLU A 58 -23.51 -4.27 -11.27
N ASP A 59 -22.86 -3.15 -11.57
CA ASP A 59 -21.53 -2.85 -11.02
C ASP A 59 -21.60 -2.60 -9.51
N TYR A 60 -22.69 -2.00 -9.01
CA TYR A 60 -22.93 -1.78 -7.58
C TYR A 60 -23.09 -3.10 -6.83
N GLU A 61 -23.88 -4.04 -7.36
CA GLU A 61 -24.05 -5.37 -6.75
C GLU A 61 -22.71 -6.13 -6.69
N LYS A 62 -21.93 -6.14 -7.78
CA LYS A 62 -20.59 -6.73 -7.82
C LYS A 62 -19.65 -6.08 -6.80
N ALA A 63 -19.58 -4.75 -6.78
CA ALA A 63 -18.73 -4.02 -5.84
C ALA A 63 -19.14 -4.26 -4.38
N ARG A 64 -20.44 -4.33 -4.09
CA ARG A 64 -20.95 -4.64 -2.75
C ARG A 64 -20.55 -6.04 -2.33
N ASN A 65 -20.76 -7.04 -3.19
CA ASN A 65 -20.42 -8.43 -2.89
C ASN A 65 -18.91 -8.60 -2.68
N TYR A 66 -18.07 -7.97 -3.50
CA TYR A 66 -16.62 -7.92 -3.31
C TYR A 66 -16.23 -7.31 -1.94
N LYS A 67 -16.78 -6.15 -1.60
CA LYS A 67 -16.47 -5.51 -0.31
C LYS A 67 -17.02 -6.29 0.89
N LEU A 68 -18.13 -7.01 0.77
CA LEU A 68 -18.64 -7.87 1.83
C LEU A 68 -17.72 -9.08 2.07
N ASP A 69 -17.22 -9.73 1.02
CA ASP A 69 -16.23 -10.81 1.16
C ASP A 69 -14.93 -10.30 1.80
N LYS A 70 -14.38 -9.17 1.34
CA LYS A 70 -13.17 -8.56 1.92
C LYS A 70 -13.37 -8.15 3.38
N HIS A 71 -14.53 -7.61 3.76
CA HIS A 71 -14.84 -7.31 5.16
C HIS A 71 -14.87 -8.55 6.04
N LEU A 72 -15.56 -9.61 5.62
CA LEU A 72 -15.65 -10.87 6.38
C LEU A 72 -14.27 -11.53 6.54
N PHE A 73 -13.43 -11.46 5.51
CA PHE A 73 -12.04 -11.90 5.57
C PHE A 73 -11.21 -11.06 6.55
N SER A 74 -11.24 -9.72 6.42
CA SER A 74 -10.55 -8.78 7.33
C SER A 74 -10.93 -9.07 8.78
N PHE A 75 -12.22 -9.22 9.10
CA PHE A 75 -12.67 -9.52 10.46
C PHE A 75 -12.12 -10.82 11.05
N ALA A 76 -11.89 -11.84 10.22
CA ALA A 76 -11.29 -13.10 10.65
C ALA A 76 -9.76 -12.97 10.79
N HIS A 77 -9.12 -12.39 9.78
CA HIS A 77 -7.67 -12.15 9.71
C HIS A 77 -7.18 -11.24 10.83
N ASP A 78 -7.80 -10.07 11.01
CA ASP A 78 -7.39 -9.07 11.98
C ASP A 78 -7.57 -9.57 13.43
N PHE A 79 -8.66 -10.32 13.68
CA PHE A 79 -8.86 -10.98 14.96
C PHE A 79 -7.82 -12.08 15.21
N TYR A 80 -7.49 -12.88 14.19
CA TYR A 80 -6.41 -13.86 14.27
C TYR A 80 -5.06 -13.19 14.56
N GLY A 81 -4.71 -12.12 13.83
CA GLY A 81 -3.48 -11.35 14.02
C GLY A 81 -3.37 -10.72 15.41
N GLN A 82 -4.49 -10.25 15.97
CA GLN A 82 -4.53 -9.74 17.35
C GLN A 82 -4.34 -10.85 18.40
N VAL A 83 -4.95 -12.02 18.20
CA VAL A 83 -4.72 -13.19 19.05
C VAL A 83 -3.27 -13.66 18.94
N TRP A 84 -2.72 -13.75 17.73
CA TRP A 84 -1.32 -14.12 17.49
C TRP A 84 -0.34 -13.14 18.15
N THR A 85 -0.54 -11.83 17.96
CA THR A 85 0.23 -10.78 18.64
C THR A 85 0.18 -10.93 20.15
N THR A 86 -1.00 -11.23 20.72
CA THR A 86 -1.16 -11.47 22.16
C THR A 86 -0.40 -12.71 22.61
N VAL A 87 -0.44 -13.82 21.85
CA VAL A 87 0.34 -15.04 22.13
C VAL A 87 1.85 -14.78 22.05
N VAL A 88 2.31 -14.05 21.05
CA VAL A 88 3.74 -13.67 20.89
C VAL A 88 4.24 -12.84 22.08
N LEU A 89 3.46 -11.85 22.51
CA LEU A 89 3.82 -10.96 23.63
C LEU A 89 3.75 -11.67 24.99
N VAL A 90 2.64 -12.37 25.29
CA VAL A 90 2.42 -13.03 26.59
C VAL A 90 3.20 -14.32 26.72
N GLY A 91 3.35 -15.08 25.63
CA GLY A 91 4.12 -16.32 25.58
C GLY A 91 5.64 -16.12 25.53
N GLY A 92 6.13 -14.87 25.44
CA GLY A 92 7.56 -14.58 25.44
C GLY A 92 8.31 -15.06 24.19
N TRP A 93 7.64 -15.14 23.04
CA TRP A 93 8.24 -15.62 21.79
C TRP A 93 9.47 -14.80 21.38
N LEU A 94 9.38 -13.47 21.42
CA LEU A 94 10.49 -12.60 21.00
C LEU A 94 11.74 -12.75 21.91
N PRO A 95 11.63 -12.74 23.26
CA PRO A 95 12.74 -13.11 24.14
C PRO A 95 13.28 -14.52 23.88
N TRP A 96 12.42 -15.53 23.71
CA TRP A 96 12.84 -16.91 23.45
C TRP A 96 13.66 -17.01 22.16
N LEU A 97 13.16 -16.42 21.07
CA LEU A 97 13.83 -16.43 19.77
C LEU A 97 15.15 -15.66 19.84
N TRP A 98 15.19 -14.52 20.53
CA TRP A 98 16.43 -13.78 20.77
C TRP A 98 17.48 -14.63 21.50
N TYR A 99 17.10 -15.30 22.60
CA TYR A 99 18.03 -16.17 23.32
C TYR A 99 18.51 -17.35 22.47
N ALA A 100 17.66 -17.92 21.62
CA ALA A 100 18.05 -18.96 20.67
C ALA A 100 19.03 -18.45 19.60
N CYS A 101 18.91 -17.20 19.14
CA CYS A 101 19.82 -16.59 18.17
C CYS A 101 21.13 -16.08 18.78
N SER A 102 21.10 -15.65 20.04
CA SER A 102 22.22 -14.97 20.74
C SER A 102 23.59 -15.68 20.74
N PRO A 103 23.72 -17.03 20.70
CA PRO A 103 25.02 -17.70 20.67
C PRO A 103 25.69 -17.69 19.29
N TYR A 104 24.98 -17.31 18.23
CA TYR A 104 25.44 -17.39 16.85
C TYR A 104 26.01 -16.06 16.35
N PRO A 105 26.92 -16.05 15.34
CA PRO A 105 27.38 -14.83 14.70
C PRO A 105 26.23 -14.02 14.10
N PHE A 106 26.31 -12.69 14.23
CA PHE A 106 25.27 -11.74 13.77
C PHE A 106 23.86 -12.08 14.32
N PRO A 107 23.70 -12.21 15.66
CA PRO A 107 22.49 -12.76 16.27
C PRO A 107 21.23 -11.98 15.91
N SER A 108 21.33 -10.66 15.72
CA SER A 108 20.23 -9.79 15.30
C SER A 108 19.79 -10.04 13.86
N ILE A 109 20.71 -10.36 12.95
CA ILE A 109 20.37 -10.73 11.58
C ILE A 109 19.70 -12.12 11.56
N LEU A 110 20.23 -13.06 12.33
CA LEU A 110 19.61 -14.38 12.48
C LEU A 110 18.21 -14.28 13.09
N PHE A 111 18.03 -13.46 14.13
CA PHE A 111 16.74 -13.16 14.75
C PHE A 111 15.75 -12.57 13.74
N LEU A 112 16.14 -11.54 12.99
CA LEU A 112 15.29 -10.92 11.97
C LEU A 112 14.89 -11.90 10.87
N VAL A 113 15.83 -12.73 10.39
CA VAL A 113 15.55 -13.74 9.36
C VAL A 113 14.59 -14.81 9.89
N LEU A 114 14.83 -15.37 11.07
CA LEU A 114 13.97 -16.41 11.64
C LEU A 114 12.58 -15.87 12.01
N ASN A 115 12.48 -14.66 12.58
CA ASN A 115 11.19 -14.06 12.88
C ASN A 115 10.38 -13.80 11.61
N SER A 116 11.01 -13.18 10.59
CA SER A 116 10.36 -12.91 9.31
C SER A 116 9.91 -14.19 8.59
N LEU A 117 10.65 -15.30 8.74
CA LEU A 117 10.25 -16.60 8.20
C LEU A 117 9.02 -17.17 8.94
N VAL A 118 8.97 -17.04 10.27
CA VAL A 118 7.81 -17.49 11.06
C VAL A 118 6.57 -16.67 10.72
N ASP A 119 6.68 -15.34 10.70
CA ASP A 119 5.58 -14.45 10.30
C ASP A 119 5.12 -14.77 8.87
N ALA A 120 6.05 -14.88 7.92
CA ALA A 120 5.72 -15.19 6.52
C ALA A 120 5.05 -16.56 6.32
N ILE A 121 5.33 -17.56 7.17
CA ILE A 121 4.67 -18.87 7.17
C ILE A 121 3.26 -18.79 7.78
N ILE A 122 3.10 -17.99 8.84
CA ILE A 122 1.84 -17.82 9.57
C ILE A 122 0.82 -17.02 8.75
N ASP A 123 1.28 -16.00 8.03
CA ASP A 123 0.43 -15.15 7.18
C ASP A 123 0.14 -15.80 5.80
N LEU A 124 0.96 -16.76 5.35
CA LEU A 124 0.82 -17.38 4.02
C LEU A 124 -0.59 -17.96 3.74
N PRO A 125 -1.26 -18.69 4.66
CA PRO A 125 -2.61 -19.19 4.41
C PRO A 125 -3.62 -18.07 4.18
N TRP A 126 -3.46 -16.93 4.86
CA TRP A 126 -4.33 -15.77 4.74
C TRP A 126 -4.12 -15.06 3.41
N ASP A 127 -2.87 -14.76 3.03
CA ASP A 127 -2.56 -14.15 1.74
C ASP A 127 -3.00 -15.03 0.56
N MET A 128 -2.82 -16.35 0.68
CA MET A 128 -3.26 -17.30 -0.34
C MET A 128 -4.78 -17.38 -0.44
N TYR A 129 -5.51 -17.26 0.68
CA TYR A 129 -6.97 -17.20 0.65
C TYR A 129 -7.45 -15.90 0.00
N ASP A 130 -6.87 -14.76 0.35
CA ASP A 130 -7.22 -13.48 -0.27
C ASP A 130 -6.94 -13.52 -1.79
N THR A 131 -5.74 -13.93 -2.19
CA THR A 131 -5.30 -13.93 -3.60
C THR A 131 -6.03 -14.99 -4.45
N PHE A 132 -6.11 -16.24 -3.98
CA PHE A 132 -6.58 -17.37 -4.80
C PHE A 132 -8.03 -17.80 -4.53
N VAL A 133 -8.70 -17.20 -3.53
CA VAL A 133 -10.14 -17.41 -3.29
C VAL A 133 -10.93 -16.13 -3.47
N ILE A 134 -10.57 -15.03 -2.82
CA ILE A 134 -11.37 -13.79 -2.87
C ILE A 134 -11.11 -13.02 -4.18
N GLU A 135 -9.86 -12.66 -4.46
CA GLU A 135 -9.49 -11.93 -5.68
C GLU A 135 -9.73 -12.78 -6.94
N GLU A 136 -9.63 -14.11 -6.85
CA GLU A 136 -10.02 -15.02 -7.94
C GLU A 136 -11.55 -15.04 -8.16
N LYS A 137 -12.37 -15.15 -7.09
CA LYS A 137 -13.85 -15.13 -7.15
C LYS A 137 -14.38 -13.87 -7.82
N HIS A 138 -13.73 -12.72 -7.60
CA HIS A 138 -14.11 -11.43 -8.20
C HIS A 138 -13.38 -11.14 -9.52
N GLY A 139 -12.63 -12.10 -10.05
CA GLY A 139 -11.98 -12.01 -11.35
C GLY A 139 -10.78 -11.06 -11.39
N PHE A 140 -10.30 -10.59 -10.24
CA PHE A 140 -9.14 -9.72 -10.14
C PHE A 140 -7.83 -10.49 -10.29
N ASN A 141 -7.64 -11.63 -9.61
CA ASN A 141 -6.37 -12.36 -9.67
C ASN A 141 -6.02 -12.81 -11.09
N LYS A 142 -4.74 -12.72 -11.45
CA LYS A 142 -4.15 -13.19 -12.72
C LYS A 142 -2.89 -14.03 -12.50
N GLN A 143 -2.51 -14.28 -11.24
CA GLN A 143 -1.28 -14.95 -10.85
C GLN A 143 -1.48 -16.47 -10.75
N THR A 144 -0.38 -17.21 -10.95
CA THR A 144 -0.31 -18.63 -10.60
C THR A 144 0.35 -18.80 -9.24
N VAL A 145 0.01 -19.87 -8.50
CA VAL A 145 0.62 -20.17 -7.19
C VAL A 145 2.15 -20.23 -7.26
N ARG A 146 2.72 -20.84 -8.30
CA ARG A 146 4.19 -20.86 -8.50
C ARG A 146 4.78 -19.47 -8.58
N PHE A 147 4.18 -18.59 -9.39
CA PHE A 147 4.64 -17.22 -9.57
C PHE A 147 4.53 -16.41 -8.29
N TYR A 148 3.40 -16.53 -7.58
CA TYR A 148 3.16 -15.88 -6.30
C TYR A 148 4.16 -16.32 -5.20
N MET A 149 4.46 -17.62 -5.10
CA MET A 149 5.42 -18.13 -4.12
C MET A 149 6.85 -17.68 -4.44
N LEU A 150 7.27 -17.73 -5.70
CA LEU A 150 8.58 -17.23 -6.13
C LEU A 150 8.70 -15.71 -5.93
N ASP A 151 7.62 -14.96 -6.15
CA ASP A 151 7.54 -13.53 -5.82
C ASP A 151 7.81 -13.28 -4.33
N LYS A 152 6.99 -13.87 -3.45
CA LYS A 152 7.07 -13.65 -2.00
C LYS A 152 8.47 -13.98 -1.46
N LEU A 153 9.08 -15.06 -1.94
CA LEU A 153 10.47 -15.43 -1.60
C LEU A 153 11.50 -14.42 -2.15
N LYS A 154 11.38 -13.96 -3.40
CA LYS A 154 12.29 -12.97 -4.01
C LYS A 154 12.23 -11.62 -3.28
N LYS A 155 11.03 -11.18 -2.91
CA LYS A 155 10.77 -9.97 -2.10
C LYS A 155 11.39 -10.08 -0.71
N MET A 156 11.10 -11.17 -0.01
CA MET A 156 11.63 -11.43 1.33
C MET A 156 13.17 -11.44 1.30
N ALA A 157 13.79 -12.19 0.39
CA ALA A 157 15.24 -12.23 0.25
C ALA A 157 15.86 -10.86 -0.05
N LEU A 158 15.29 -10.07 -0.98
CA LEU A 158 15.80 -8.73 -1.27
C LEU A 158 15.62 -7.78 -0.08
N SER A 159 14.50 -7.86 0.64
CA SER A 159 14.25 -7.04 1.84
C SER A 159 15.29 -7.33 2.93
N MET A 160 15.65 -8.60 3.14
CA MET A 160 16.69 -9.01 4.08
C MET A 160 18.08 -8.52 3.64
N VAL A 161 18.42 -8.61 2.35
CA VAL A 161 19.68 -8.10 1.79
C VAL A 161 19.82 -6.57 1.96
N ILE A 162 18.72 -5.83 1.88
CA ILE A 162 18.72 -4.37 2.10
C ILE A 162 18.73 -4.04 3.61
N MET A 163 17.97 -4.78 4.43
CA MET A 163 17.82 -4.49 5.86
C MET A 163 19.06 -4.88 6.68
N ALA A 164 19.71 -6.01 6.36
CA ALA A 164 20.86 -6.50 7.12
C ALA A 164 22.01 -5.49 7.27
N PRO A 165 22.53 -4.83 6.21
CA PRO A 165 23.56 -3.81 6.38
C PRO A 165 23.06 -2.58 7.15
N VAL A 166 21.79 -2.21 7.00
CA VAL A 166 21.19 -1.08 7.76
C VAL A 166 21.19 -1.40 9.26
N VAL A 167 20.75 -2.60 9.65
CA VAL A 167 20.74 -3.05 11.05
C VAL A 167 22.15 -3.12 11.63
N LEU A 168 23.10 -3.77 10.93
CA LEU A 168 24.49 -3.88 11.41
C LEU A 168 25.16 -2.51 11.58
N ILE A 169 24.88 -1.55 10.69
CA ILE A 169 25.40 -0.18 10.82
C ILE A 169 24.71 0.56 11.97
N VAL A 170 23.39 0.42 12.15
CA VAL A 170 22.68 1.01 13.30
C VAL A 170 23.22 0.46 14.62
N GLU A 171 23.41 -0.85 14.74
CA GLU A 171 24.01 -1.48 15.93
C GLU A 171 25.43 -0.97 16.20
N TRP A 172 26.25 -0.85 15.15
CA TRP A 172 27.58 -0.27 15.27
C TRP A 172 27.54 1.20 15.73
N ILE A 173 26.61 2.01 15.20
CA ILE A 173 26.40 3.40 15.66
C ILE A 173 25.93 3.43 17.11
N VAL A 174 24.99 2.56 17.53
CA VAL A 174 24.51 2.50 18.92
C VAL A 174 25.63 2.11 19.88
N ALA A 175 26.48 1.15 19.49
CA ALA A 175 27.60 0.70 20.31
C ALA A 175 28.76 1.71 20.42
N ASN A 176 29.00 2.52 19.38
CA ASN A 176 30.20 3.38 19.29
C ASN A 176 29.89 4.89 19.31
N GLY A 177 28.63 5.30 19.16
CA GLY A 177 28.21 6.71 18.99
C GLY A 177 28.14 7.55 20.26
N GLY A 178 28.50 7.00 21.43
CA GLY A 178 28.50 7.71 22.70
C GLY A 178 27.11 8.26 23.10
N PRO A 179 27.02 9.33 23.91
CA PRO A 179 25.74 9.81 24.45
C PRO A 179 24.80 10.41 23.39
N TYR A 180 25.30 10.73 22.19
CA TYR A 180 24.54 11.31 21.08
C TYR A 180 24.29 10.32 19.93
N PHE A 181 24.45 9.01 20.16
CA PHE A 181 24.29 7.97 19.12
C PHE A 181 22.98 8.11 18.33
N PHE A 182 21.89 8.52 18.98
CA PHE A 182 20.57 8.70 18.37
C PHE A 182 20.57 9.75 17.24
N VAL A 183 21.42 10.77 17.31
CA VAL A 183 21.57 11.78 16.24
C VAL A 183 22.22 11.15 15.01
N TYR A 184 23.23 10.30 15.22
CA TYR A 184 23.92 9.59 14.14
C TYR A 184 23.03 8.51 13.52
N VAL A 185 22.25 7.77 14.32
CA VAL A 185 21.23 6.83 13.84
C VAL A 185 20.17 7.56 13.02
N TRP A 186 19.63 8.67 13.52
CA TRP A 186 18.64 9.49 12.80
C TRP A 186 19.19 9.99 11.46
N MET A 187 20.42 10.51 11.44
CA MET A 187 21.07 10.98 10.21
C MET A 187 21.30 9.84 9.21
N PHE A 188 21.84 8.70 9.67
CA PHE A 188 22.08 7.52 8.84
C PHE A 188 20.77 6.99 8.23
N VAL A 189 19.75 6.74 9.05
CA VAL A 189 18.45 6.24 8.58
C VAL A 189 17.79 7.24 7.64
N SER A 190 17.87 8.55 7.91
CA SER A 190 17.34 9.58 7.00
C SER A 190 18.03 9.56 5.63
N VAL A 191 19.35 9.41 5.59
CA VAL A 191 20.11 9.27 4.34
C VAL A 191 19.73 7.98 3.60
N VAL A 192 19.62 6.85 4.31
CA VAL A 192 19.18 5.57 3.74
C VAL A 192 17.78 5.67 3.14
N LEU A 193 16.83 6.32 3.82
CA LEU A 193 15.47 6.52 3.31
C LEU A 193 15.44 7.40 2.06
N LEU A 194 16.20 8.51 2.03
CA LEU A 194 16.32 9.38 0.85
C LEU A 194 16.97 8.67 -0.35
N LEU A 195 18.00 7.85 -0.09
CA LEU A 195 18.63 7.01 -1.10
C LEU A 195 17.63 5.96 -1.62
N LEU A 196 16.91 5.26 -0.74
CA LEU A 196 15.89 4.30 -1.12
C LEU A 196 14.76 4.94 -1.94
N MET A 197 14.28 6.14 -1.61
CA MET A 197 13.29 6.85 -2.46
C MET A 197 13.77 7.06 -3.91
N THR A 198 15.09 7.16 -4.13
CA THR A 198 15.69 7.34 -5.46
C THR A 198 16.02 6.00 -6.13
N ILE A 199 16.58 5.05 -5.38
CA ILE A 199 17.01 3.73 -5.85
C ILE A 199 15.80 2.82 -6.12
N TYR A 200 14.77 2.89 -5.27
CA TYR A 200 13.65 1.97 -5.26
C TYR A 200 12.83 1.96 -6.56
N PRO A 201 12.49 3.11 -7.18
CA PRO A 201 11.79 3.10 -8.46
C PRO A 201 12.70 2.77 -9.66
N ALA A 202 14.01 3.03 -9.55
CA ALA A 202 14.95 2.92 -10.67
C ALA A 202 15.63 1.55 -10.79
N PHE A 203 15.87 0.88 -9.66
CA PHE A 203 16.62 -0.38 -9.61
C PHE A 203 15.86 -1.50 -8.91
N ILE A 204 15.10 -1.21 -7.83
CA ILE A 204 14.35 -2.27 -7.11
C ILE A 204 13.02 -2.59 -7.82
N ALA A 205 12.30 -1.58 -8.29
CA ALA A 205 11.04 -1.79 -9.03
C ALA A 205 11.24 -2.67 -10.27
N PRO A 206 12.29 -2.46 -11.09
CA PRO A 206 12.54 -3.32 -12.26
C PRO A 206 13.21 -4.67 -11.96
N LEU A 207 13.45 -5.04 -10.70
CA LEU A 207 13.62 -6.47 -10.31
C LEU A 207 12.27 -7.13 -10.07
N PHE A 208 11.32 -6.30 -9.65
CA PHE A 208 9.92 -6.61 -9.55
C PHE A 208 9.28 -6.15 -10.90
N ASP A 209 8.17 -5.42 -11.00
CA ASP A 209 7.34 -5.35 -12.23
C ASP A 209 8.01 -4.76 -13.49
N LYS A 210 7.45 -5.07 -14.68
CA LYS A 210 7.98 -4.64 -15.98
C LYS A 210 7.61 -3.21 -16.31
N TYR A 211 8.61 -2.35 -16.49
CA TYR A 211 8.46 -0.97 -16.94
C TYR A 211 8.95 -0.84 -18.38
N ILE A 212 8.05 -0.49 -19.31
CA ILE A 212 8.41 -0.07 -20.67
C ILE A 212 8.13 1.43 -20.84
N PRO A 213 8.87 2.17 -21.66
CA PRO A 213 8.47 3.52 -22.06
C PRO A 213 7.07 3.50 -22.67
N LEU A 214 6.25 4.52 -22.44
CA LEU A 214 4.96 4.62 -23.13
C LEU A 214 5.22 4.69 -24.66
N PRO A 215 4.55 3.87 -25.49
CA PRO A 215 4.74 3.90 -26.94
C PRO A 215 4.44 5.27 -27.56
N GLU A 216 5.07 5.57 -28.69
CA GLU A 216 4.73 6.78 -29.47
C GLU A 216 3.27 6.73 -29.92
N GLY A 217 2.54 7.82 -29.69
CA GLY A 217 1.11 7.89 -29.93
C GLY A 217 0.48 9.16 -29.36
N LYS A 218 -0.85 9.28 -29.56
CA LYS A 218 -1.62 10.47 -29.18
C LYS A 218 -1.60 10.71 -27.66
N LEU A 219 -1.76 9.66 -26.84
CA LEU A 219 -1.69 9.77 -25.38
C LEU A 219 -0.34 10.30 -24.89
N LYS A 220 0.78 9.81 -25.45
CA LYS A 220 2.13 10.25 -25.06
C LYS A 220 2.31 11.74 -25.32
N LEU A 221 2.02 12.17 -26.56
CA LEU A 221 2.12 13.58 -26.96
C LEU A 221 1.23 14.47 -26.09
N ALA A 222 -0.02 14.08 -25.84
CA ALA A 222 -0.93 14.84 -24.98
C ALA A 222 -0.43 14.98 -23.53
N ILE A 223 0.18 13.93 -22.96
CA ILE A 223 0.78 14.00 -21.61
C ILE A 223 2.03 14.90 -21.60
N GLU A 224 2.87 14.83 -22.63
CA GLU A 224 4.08 15.65 -22.75
C GLU A 224 3.74 17.14 -22.98
N GLU A 225 2.76 17.45 -23.83
CA GLU A 225 2.23 18.80 -24.05
C GLU A 225 1.60 19.38 -22.77
N LEU A 226 0.77 18.59 -22.07
CA LEU A 226 0.18 19.01 -20.80
C LEU A 226 1.27 19.27 -19.74
N ALA A 227 2.23 18.34 -19.58
CA ALA A 227 3.34 18.52 -18.65
C ALA A 227 4.17 19.77 -18.96
N ALA A 228 4.46 20.04 -20.23
CA ALA A 228 5.17 21.24 -20.68
C ALA A 228 4.36 22.52 -20.38
N SER A 229 3.05 22.53 -20.64
CA SER A 229 2.17 23.67 -20.36
C SER A 229 2.16 24.05 -18.87
N LEU A 230 2.22 23.04 -17.99
CA LEU A 230 2.25 23.19 -16.53
C LEU A 230 3.66 23.40 -15.96
N LYS A 231 4.70 23.42 -16.82
CA LYS A 231 6.13 23.43 -16.43
C LYS A 231 6.50 22.29 -15.49
N PHE A 232 5.78 21.16 -15.57
CA PHE A 232 6.08 19.96 -14.81
C PHE A 232 7.32 19.28 -15.43
N PRO A 233 8.40 19.03 -14.66
CA PRO A 233 9.66 18.55 -15.21
C PRO A 233 9.62 17.02 -15.46
N LEU A 234 8.74 16.61 -16.37
CA LEU A 234 8.60 15.25 -16.87
C LEU A 234 9.89 14.84 -17.60
N THR A 235 10.60 13.87 -17.04
CA THR A 235 11.82 13.31 -17.65
C THR A 235 11.54 12.00 -18.36
N LYS A 236 10.61 11.18 -17.84
CA LYS A 236 10.25 9.88 -18.42
C LYS A 236 8.79 9.51 -18.13
N LEU A 237 8.15 8.89 -19.11
CA LEU A 237 6.80 8.37 -19.05
C LEU A 237 6.82 6.86 -19.33
N TYR A 238 6.34 6.07 -18.38
CA TYR A 238 6.41 4.61 -18.39
C TYR A 238 5.03 3.98 -18.29
N VAL A 239 4.92 2.75 -18.79
CA VAL A 239 3.81 1.83 -18.50
C VAL A 239 4.36 0.64 -17.72
N VAL A 240 3.64 0.26 -16.65
CA VAL A 240 3.92 -0.94 -15.85
C VAL A 240 2.94 -2.06 -16.22
N TYR A 241 3.46 -3.28 -16.40
CA TYR A 241 2.66 -4.46 -16.79
C TYR A 241 1.97 -5.12 -15.58
N GLY A 242 1.01 -4.41 -14.99
CA GLY A 242 0.24 -4.85 -13.83
C GLY A 242 -0.80 -5.95 -14.12
N SER A 243 -1.24 -6.09 -15.38
CA SER A 243 -2.22 -7.13 -15.77
C SER A 243 -1.74 -8.57 -15.55
N LYS A 244 -0.43 -8.79 -15.41
CA LYS A 244 0.16 -10.08 -14.98
C LYS A 244 -0.24 -10.46 -13.55
N ARG A 245 -0.65 -9.49 -12.74
CA ARG A 245 -0.92 -9.65 -11.29
C ARG A 245 -2.39 -9.61 -10.98
N SER A 246 -3.03 -8.53 -11.42
CA SER A 246 -4.44 -8.31 -11.19
C SER A 246 -5.06 -7.48 -12.32
N ALA A 247 -6.39 -7.45 -12.38
CA ALA A 247 -7.11 -6.55 -13.27
C ALA A 247 -7.20 -5.10 -12.75
N HIS A 248 -6.60 -4.76 -11.58
CA HIS A 248 -6.71 -3.44 -10.99
C HIS A 248 -6.02 -2.34 -11.82
N SER A 249 -6.66 -1.19 -11.91
CA SER A 249 -6.20 -0.01 -12.65
C SER A 249 -5.65 1.06 -11.71
N ASN A 250 -4.47 1.59 -12.01
CA ASN A 250 -3.80 2.63 -11.22
C ASN A 250 -2.86 3.48 -12.09
N ALA A 251 -2.47 4.65 -11.59
CA ALA A 251 -1.43 5.50 -12.15
C ALA A 251 -0.75 6.27 -11.01
N TYR A 252 0.55 6.52 -11.11
CA TYR A 252 1.28 7.26 -10.09
C TYR A 252 2.42 8.08 -10.69
N MET A 253 2.83 9.12 -9.95
CA MET A 253 4.00 9.92 -10.26
C MET A 253 5.02 9.81 -9.13
N TYR A 254 6.29 9.87 -9.48
CA TYR A 254 7.38 9.89 -8.50
C TYR A 254 8.58 10.69 -9.02
N GLY A 255 9.54 10.92 -8.15
CA GLY A 255 10.85 11.45 -8.54
C GLY A 255 11.27 12.66 -7.73
N PHE A 256 12.58 12.84 -7.60
CA PHE A 256 13.18 13.89 -6.78
C PHE A 256 13.44 15.14 -7.63
N TRP A 257 13.14 16.31 -7.08
CA TRP A 257 13.39 17.62 -7.71
C TRP A 257 12.92 17.69 -9.18
N ASN A 258 13.79 18.08 -10.12
CA ASN A 258 13.54 18.24 -11.56
C ASN A 258 13.57 16.91 -12.37
N ASN A 259 13.58 15.74 -11.72
CA ASN A 259 13.51 14.44 -12.39
C ASN A 259 12.20 13.75 -12.01
N LYS A 260 11.07 14.23 -12.57
CA LYS A 260 9.76 13.61 -12.35
C LYS A 260 9.46 12.57 -13.41
N ARG A 261 8.75 11.53 -13.00
CA ARG A 261 8.35 10.42 -13.85
C ARG A 261 6.89 10.06 -13.57
N ILE A 262 6.19 9.67 -14.60
CA ILE A 262 4.81 9.19 -14.54
C ILE A 262 4.82 7.72 -14.94
N VAL A 263 4.05 6.90 -14.21
CA VAL A 263 3.81 5.49 -14.50
C VAL A 263 2.31 5.25 -14.60
N LEU A 264 1.88 4.64 -15.70
CA LEU A 264 0.52 4.17 -15.92
C LEU A 264 0.50 2.64 -15.82
N TYR A 265 -0.54 2.03 -15.26
CA TYR A 265 -0.73 0.58 -15.39
C TYR A 265 -1.31 0.26 -16.77
N ASP A 266 -0.91 -0.86 -17.37
CA ASP A 266 -1.45 -1.33 -18.66
C ASP A 266 -2.95 -1.69 -18.61
N THR A 267 -3.45 -2.02 -17.41
CA THR A 267 -4.88 -2.21 -17.12
C THR A 267 -5.70 -0.94 -17.36
N LEU A 268 -5.14 0.25 -17.06
CA LEU A 268 -5.78 1.55 -17.25
C LEU A 268 -5.98 1.93 -18.73
N LEU A 269 -5.09 1.43 -19.60
CA LEU A 269 -5.10 1.69 -21.05
C LEU A 269 -6.20 0.90 -21.76
N SER A 270 -6.53 1.30 -23.00
CA SER A 270 -7.57 0.66 -23.80
C SER A 270 -7.30 0.77 -25.31
N GLY A 271 -7.79 -0.19 -26.09
CA GLY A 271 -7.63 -0.21 -27.55
C GLY A 271 -6.17 -0.34 -28.00
N GLU A 272 -5.84 0.31 -29.12
CA GLU A 272 -4.54 0.25 -29.80
C GLU A 272 -3.33 0.52 -28.87
N GLU A 273 -3.49 1.43 -27.89
CA GLU A 273 -2.42 1.76 -26.93
C GLU A 273 -2.14 0.60 -25.97
N LYS A 274 -3.18 -0.14 -25.56
CA LYS A 274 -3.05 -1.35 -24.74
C LYS A 274 -2.44 -2.50 -25.55
N GLU A 275 -2.86 -2.67 -26.80
CA GLU A 275 -2.34 -3.71 -27.69
C GLU A 275 -0.83 -3.53 -27.94
N LYS A 276 -0.39 -2.30 -28.25
CA LYS A 276 1.05 -1.96 -28.38
C LYS A 276 1.85 -2.25 -27.12
N VAL A 277 1.31 -1.89 -25.94
CA VAL A 277 1.93 -2.18 -24.65
C VAL A 277 2.04 -3.69 -24.41
N ILE A 278 0.97 -4.46 -24.64
CA ILE A 278 0.97 -5.92 -24.46
C ILE A 278 1.99 -6.57 -25.40
N GLN A 279 2.08 -6.14 -26.66
CA GLN A 279 3.07 -6.66 -27.62
C GLN A 279 4.51 -6.41 -27.14
N GLN A 280 4.87 -5.16 -26.79
CA GLN A 280 6.19 -4.82 -26.27
C GLN A 280 6.50 -5.51 -24.91
N CYS A 281 5.46 -5.80 -24.13
CA CYS A 281 5.57 -6.59 -22.92
C CYS A 281 5.86 -8.07 -23.21
N ALA A 282 5.24 -8.66 -24.23
CA ALA A 282 5.44 -10.05 -24.64
C ALA A 282 6.83 -10.32 -25.26
N GLU A 283 7.34 -9.40 -26.07
CA GLU A 283 8.61 -9.56 -26.81
C GLU A 283 9.87 -9.56 -25.92
N ALA A 284 9.77 -9.12 -24.66
CA ALA A 284 10.90 -9.10 -23.71
C ALA A 284 10.51 -9.73 -22.37
N ALA A 285 10.09 -10.99 -22.39
CA ALA A 285 9.55 -11.71 -21.25
C ALA A 285 10.63 -12.36 -20.36
N GLU A 286 10.82 -11.82 -19.15
CA GLU A 286 11.21 -12.61 -17.96
C GLU A 286 10.66 -11.97 -16.66
N GLU A 287 10.93 -12.55 -15.48
CA GLU A 287 10.03 -12.52 -14.30
C GLU A 287 10.01 -11.25 -13.42
N MET A 288 8.81 -10.75 -13.08
CA MET A 288 8.58 -9.36 -12.61
C MET A 288 7.32 -9.19 -11.71
N THR A 289 7.43 -8.46 -10.56
CA THR A 289 6.45 -8.42 -9.42
C THR A 289 6.07 -7.08 -8.65
N ASP A 290 5.11 -7.06 -7.69
CA ASP A 290 4.43 -5.79 -7.20
C ASP A 290 5.00 -5.13 -5.91
N LYS A 291 4.43 -3.99 -5.45
CA LYS A 291 4.91 -3.18 -4.32
C LYS A 291 3.85 -2.59 -3.36
N ASP A 292 4.23 -2.49 -2.08
CA ASP A 292 3.42 -1.95 -0.98
C ASP A 292 3.47 -0.41 -0.85
N LYS A 293 2.45 0.16 -0.18
CA LYS A 293 2.37 1.57 0.27
C LYS A 293 2.56 1.64 1.80
N ILE A 294 3.24 2.67 2.31
CA ILE A 294 3.48 2.86 3.75
C ILE A 294 3.14 4.31 4.18
N VAL A 295 2.64 4.45 5.42
CA VAL A 295 2.33 5.67 6.22
C VAL A 295 0.94 6.30 6.01
N GLU A 296 -0.07 5.82 6.75
CA GLU A 296 -1.39 6.45 6.86
C GLU A 296 -1.99 6.37 8.28
N ILE A 297 -2.02 7.50 8.99
CA ILE A 297 -3.16 7.98 9.81
C ILE A 297 -3.12 9.52 9.76
N LEU A 298 -2.08 10.17 10.30
CA LEU A 298 -1.91 11.63 10.23
C LEU A 298 -1.75 12.16 8.79
N MET A 299 -1.24 11.31 7.89
CA MET A 299 -1.17 11.61 6.46
C MET A 299 -2.54 11.58 5.76
N SER A 300 -3.56 10.88 6.28
CA SER A 300 -4.87 10.75 5.60
C SER A 300 -5.55 12.11 5.41
N ILE A 301 -5.65 12.94 6.47
CA ILE A 301 -6.34 14.24 6.37
C ILE A 301 -5.61 15.20 5.42
N HIS A 302 -4.27 15.21 5.45
CA HIS A 302 -3.47 16.02 4.53
C HIS A 302 -3.58 15.51 3.10
N SER A 303 -3.50 14.19 2.90
CA SER A 303 -3.71 13.50 1.61
C SER A 303 -5.08 13.84 1.02
N ARG A 304 -6.17 13.72 1.79
CA ARG A 304 -7.53 14.07 1.38
C ARG A 304 -7.63 15.52 0.91
N ARG A 305 -6.97 16.45 1.58
CA ARG A 305 -6.91 17.86 1.15
C ARG A 305 -6.13 18.02 -0.15
N CYS A 306 -4.97 17.38 -0.27
CA CYS A 306 -4.17 17.41 -1.50
C CYS A 306 -4.92 16.83 -2.71
N GLU A 307 -5.73 15.78 -2.53
CA GLU A 307 -6.61 15.25 -3.57
C GLU A 307 -7.67 16.27 -4.02
N PHE A 308 -8.35 16.95 -3.08
CA PHE A 308 -9.31 18.00 -3.43
C PHE A 308 -8.63 19.22 -4.08
N ASP A 309 -7.44 19.62 -3.63
CA ASP A 309 -6.66 20.71 -4.24
C ASP A 309 -6.20 20.33 -5.67
N ALA A 310 -5.86 19.06 -5.91
CA ALA A 310 -5.53 18.53 -7.24
C ALA A 310 -6.76 18.42 -8.17
N ASP A 311 -7.90 17.96 -7.66
CA ASP A 311 -9.19 17.93 -8.37
C ASP A 311 -9.62 19.35 -8.77
N ALA A 312 -9.47 20.31 -7.85
CA ALA A 312 -9.75 21.72 -8.09
C ALA A 312 -8.82 22.34 -9.16
N PHE A 313 -7.56 21.94 -9.17
CA PHE A 313 -6.58 22.36 -10.17
C PHE A 313 -6.95 21.82 -11.57
N ALA A 314 -7.26 20.54 -11.69
CA ALA A 314 -7.71 19.92 -12.94
C ALA A 314 -9.04 20.50 -13.45
N ALA A 315 -10.00 20.77 -12.56
CA ALA A 315 -11.26 21.43 -12.90
C ALA A 315 -11.04 22.83 -13.49
N LYS A 316 -10.17 23.64 -12.88
CA LYS A 316 -9.81 25.00 -13.35
C LYS A 316 -9.08 25.02 -14.69
N LEU A 317 -8.41 23.92 -15.07
CA LEU A 317 -7.82 23.74 -16.40
C LEU A 317 -8.84 23.32 -17.48
N GLY A 318 -10.13 23.19 -17.13
CA GLY A 318 -11.17 22.73 -18.05
C GLY A 318 -11.25 21.22 -18.23
N HIS A 319 -10.57 20.44 -17.36
CA HIS A 319 -10.55 18.97 -17.42
C HIS A 319 -11.54 18.29 -16.46
N GLY A 320 -12.51 19.04 -15.91
CA GLY A 320 -13.42 18.55 -14.87
C GLY A 320 -14.32 17.38 -15.30
N ASP A 321 -14.78 17.35 -16.55
CA ASP A 321 -15.60 16.23 -17.06
C ASP A 321 -14.76 14.97 -17.32
N GLN A 322 -13.56 15.15 -17.87
CA GLN A 322 -12.60 14.07 -18.10
C GLN A 322 -12.15 13.45 -16.77
N LEU A 323 -11.92 14.27 -15.74
CA LEU A 323 -11.57 13.79 -14.40
C LEU A 323 -12.71 13.00 -13.74
N ILE A 324 -13.96 13.47 -13.83
CA ILE A 324 -15.12 12.70 -13.33
C ILE A 324 -15.23 11.36 -14.07
N SER A 325 -15.08 11.36 -15.39
CA SER A 325 -15.07 10.13 -16.19
C SER A 325 -13.95 9.17 -15.78
N ALA A 326 -12.74 9.69 -15.52
CA ALA A 326 -11.60 8.90 -15.05
C ALA A 326 -11.80 8.33 -13.64
N LEU A 327 -12.33 9.11 -12.69
CA LEU A 327 -12.65 8.66 -11.33
C LEU A 327 -13.75 7.59 -11.34
N THR A 328 -14.80 7.78 -12.14
CA THR A 328 -15.86 6.78 -12.33
C THR A 328 -15.32 5.49 -12.97
N LYS A 329 -14.47 5.59 -14.00
CA LYS A 329 -13.82 4.42 -14.62
C LYS A 329 -12.95 3.68 -13.61
N LEU A 330 -12.05 4.37 -12.89
CA LEU A 330 -11.20 3.77 -11.86
C LEU A 330 -12.00 3.14 -10.72
N GLY A 331 -13.12 3.76 -10.32
CA GLY A 331 -14.03 3.21 -9.33
C GLY A 331 -14.66 1.90 -9.79
N LYS A 332 -15.13 1.85 -11.04
CA LYS A 332 -15.67 0.63 -11.67
C LYS A 332 -14.61 -0.45 -11.84
N ASP A 333 -13.46 -0.13 -12.45
CA ASP A 333 -12.36 -1.06 -12.73
C ASP A 333 -11.84 -1.74 -11.45
N ASN A 334 -11.91 -1.07 -10.30
CA ASN A 334 -11.44 -1.57 -9.00
C ASN A 334 -12.56 -2.01 -8.04
N LEU A 335 -13.81 -2.12 -8.53
CA LEU A 335 -15.01 -2.43 -7.72
C LEU A 335 -15.08 -1.63 -6.40
N VAL A 336 -14.83 -0.32 -6.49
CA VAL A 336 -14.97 0.63 -5.39
C VAL A 336 -16.45 0.89 -5.16
N LEU A 337 -16.94 0.54 -3.97
CA LEU A 337 -18.32 0.83 -3.59
C LEU A 337 -18.44 2.30 -3.17
N PRO A 338 -19.29 3.13 -3.78
CA PRO A 338 -19.33 4.58 -3.55
C PRO A 338 -20.17 4.98 -2.32
N ILE A 339 -20.15 4.20 -1.24
CA ILE A 339 -20.87 4.47 0.00
C ILE A 339 -20.04 4.09 1.23
N ASP A 340 -19.78 5.07 2.10
CA ASP A 340 -18.89 4.92 3.24
C ASP A 340 -19.54 5.38 4.56
N ASP A 341 -19.16 4.74 5.66
CA ASP A 341 -19.42 5.30 6.99
C ASP A 341 -18.53 6.53 7.21
N PRO A 342 -19.07 7.71 7.59
CA PRO A 342 -18.28 8.93 7.72
C PRO A 342 -17.13 8.82 8.72
N LEU A 343 -17.29 8.05 9.81
CA LEU A 343 -16.26 7.88 10.82
C LEU A 343 -15.15 6.94 10.32
N TYR A 344 -15.51 5.83 9.68
CA TYR A 344 -14.54 4.95 8.99
C TYR A 344 -13.73 5.71 7.94
N SER A 345 -14.41 6.43 7.03
CA SER A 345 -13.76 7.19 5.96
C SER A 345 -12.85 8.31 6.50
N MET A 346 -13.23 8.96 7.60
CA MET A 346 -12.40 9.97 8.25
C MET A 346 -11.09 9.40 8.82
N CYS A 347 -11.10 8.16 9.33
CA CYS A 347 -9.93 7.55 9.95
C CYS A 347 -9.06 6.76 8.95
N ASN A 348 -9.66 6.08 7.97
CA ASN A 348 -9.01 5.02 7.20
C ASN A 348 -8.83 5.32 5.70
N HIS A 349 -9.40 6.41 5.16
CA HIS A 349 -9.23 6.74 3.73
C HIS A 349 -8.22 7.88 3.54
N SER A 350 -7.13 7.64 2.81
CA SER A 350 -6.23 8.70 2.30
C SER A 350 -6.76 9.46 1.10
N HIS A 351 -7.65 8.84 0.32
CA HIS A 351 -8.32 9.46 -0.82
C HIS A 351 -9.80 9.68 -0.45
N PRO A 352 -10.39 10.88 -0.68
CA PRO A 352 -11.80 11.10 -0.38
C PRO A 352 -12.69 10.17 -1.22
N PRO A 353 -13.86 9.73 -0.70
CA PRO A 353 -14.84 8.94 -1.46
C PRO A 353 -15.14 9.55 -2.83
N VAL A 354 -15.25 8.71 -3.87
CA VAL A 354 -15.45 9.15 -5.26
C VAL A 354 -16.65 10.11 -5.41
N PRO A 355 -17.82 9.91 -4.76
CA PRO A 355 -18.91 10.88 -4.81
C PRO A 355 -18.58 12.25 -4.20
N GLU A 356 -17.77 12.32 -3.14
CA GLU A 356 -17.33 13.60 -2.56
C GLU A 356 -16.48 14.39 -3.56
N ARG A 357 -15.56 13.70 -4.26
CA ARG A 357 -14.70 14.28 -5.30
C ARG A 357 -15.52 14.79 -6.48
N ILE A 358 -16.42 13.96 -7.02
CA ILE A 358 -17.32 14.33 -8.12
C ILE A 358 -18.19 15.55 -7.74
N ALA A 359 -18.72 15.58 -6.51
CA ALA A 359 -19.50 16.71 -6.01
C ALA A 359 -18.66 17.98 -5.80
N ALA A 360 -17.38 17.86 -5.45
CA ALA A 360 -16.45 18.98 -5.37
C ALA A 360 -16.12 19.54 -6.77
N ILE A 361 -15.78 18.69 -7.73
CA ILE A 361 -15.47 19.07 -9.12
C ILE A 361 -16.66 19.79 -9.77
N ASN A 362 -17.88 19.27 -9.60
CA ASN A 362 -19.10 19.89 -10.16
C ASN A 362 -19.48 21.23 -9.54
N LYS A 363 -18.88 21.64 -8.40
CA LYS A 363 -19.03 22.99 -7.82
C LYS A 363 -17.97 23.99 -8.33
N MET A 364 -17.00 23.52 -9.11
CA MET A 364 -15.87 24.32 -9.60
C MET A 364 -15.88 24.50 -11.13
N LYS A 365 -16.83 23.85 -11.81
CA LYS A 365 -17.29 24.17 -13.16
C LYS A 365 -18.26 25.36 -13.09
#